data_AF-A0ABD0ZM80-F1
#
_entry.id   AF-A0ABD0ZM80-F1
#
_cell.length_a   1.000
_cell.length_b   1.000
_cell.length_c   1.000
_cell.angle_alpha   90.00
_cell.angle_beta   90.00
_cell.angle_gamma   90.00
#
_symmetry.space_group_name_H-M   'P 1'
#
loop_
_entity.id
_entity.type
_entity.pdbx_description
1 polymer ?
#
loop_
_entity_poly.entity_id
_entity_poly.type
_entity_poly.pdbx_seq_one_letter_code
_entity_poly.pdbx_strand_id
1 'polypeptide(L)'
;MNFNYGSSSSSSSSSSDNEYFDGLQNQVVAQIMANTEFLVSQNQYNSESSHRGSIPGHIVINRDRENAARNLFNDYFAENPLFPETMFRRRFRMSRPLFLRIQDAVQRHDNYFVQRRDGLGRLGLFPLQKITAAFRMLAYGSPADATDEYIKIGESTAIESLKRFCRAVVEIFGSRYLRAPDANDVARLLRIGETRGFPGMLGSLDCMHWKWKNCPTAWGGQYAGRSGSPTIILEAVADYDLWIWHAYFGLPGSNNDINVLEASHLFSNLVEGIAPPANYVINGKSYDMGYYLRRRDISKMGYPCSNNS
;
A
#
# COMPACT_ATOMS: atom_id res chain seq x y z
N MET A 1 43.52 26.88 -34.40
CA MET A 1 43.19 26.82 -32.96
C MET A 1 42.29 25.61 -32.76
N ASN A 2 42.85 24.58 -32.13
CA ASN A 2 42.21 23.29 -31.89
C ASN A 2 41.18 23.41 -30.76
N PHE A 3 39.95 22.95 -30.98
CA PHE A 3 39.02 22.68 -29.88
C PHE A 3 38.90 21.17 -29.69
N ASN A 4 39.34 20.77 -28.51
CA ASN A 4 39.40 19.40 -27.99
C ASN A 4 37.97 18.87 -27.77
N TYR A 5 37.62 17.73 -28.37
CA TYR A 5 36.44 16.96 -27.95
C TYR A 5 36.84 16.13 -26.72
N GLY A 6 36.53 16.66 -25.53
CA GLY A 6 36.59 15.91 -24.28
C GLY A 6 35.40 14.96 -24.20
N SER A 7 35.67 13.65 -24.24
CA SER A 7 34.71 12.60 -23.94
C SER A 7 34.32 12.65 -22.47
N SER A 8 33.09 13.04 -22.18
CA SER A 8 32.50 12.94 -20.83
C SER A 8 31.90 11.56 -20.66
N SER A 9 32.58 10.75 -19.86
CA SER A 9 32.20 9.44 -19.35
C SER A 9 30.75 9.41 -18.83
N SER A 10 29.96 8.50 -19.41
CA SER A 10 28.68 8.04 -18.90
C SER A 10 28.86 7.42 -17.50
N SER A 11 28.29 8.06 -16.48
CA SER A 11 28.17 7.51 -15.13
C SER A 11 27.07 6.44 -15.10
N SER A 12 27.48 5.20 -15.31
CA SER A 12 26.72 3.97 -15.15
C SER A 12 26.77 3.49 -13.69
N SER A 13 26.10 4.19 -12.76
CA SER A 13 26.16 3.85 -11.33
C SER A 13 24.81 3.55 -10.68
N SER A 14 23.69 3.47 -11.44
CA SER A 14 22.37 3.18 -10.84
C SER A 14 21.85 1.75 -11.05
N SER A 15 22.53 0.91 -11.85
CA SER A 15 22.07 -0.46 -12.15
C SER A 15 22.54 -1.48 -11.10
N SER A 16 23.79 -1.36 -10.66
CA SER A 16 24.44 -2.38 -9.82
C SER A 16 23.90 -2.42 -8.38
N ASP A 17 23.52 -1.27 -7.82
CA ASP A 17 22.96 -1.21 -6.46
C ASP A 17 21.54 -1.80 -6.38
N ASN A 18 20.76 -1.68 -7.46
CA ASN A 18 19.43 -2.27 -7.56
C ASN A 18 19.50 -3.80 -7.71
N GLU A 19 20.44 -4.32 -8.51
CA GLU A 19 20.65 -5.77 -8.65
C GLU A 19 21.14 -6.43 -7.35
N TYR A 20 22.01 -5.75 -6.59
CA TYR A 20 22.47 -6.25 -5.29
C TYR A 20 21.35 -6.26 -4.24
N PHE A 21 20.55 -5.19 -4.17
CA PHE A 21 19.40 -5.13 -3.26
C PHE A 21 18.32 -6.14 -3.63
N ASP A 22 18.05 -6.33 -4.92
CA ASP A 22 17.11 -7.35 -5.40
C ASP A 22 17.63 -8.76 -5.09
N GLY A 23 18.93 -9.02 -5.23
CA GLY A 23 19.57 -10.28 -4.85
C GLY A 23 19.42 -10.59 -3.36
N LEU A 24 19.69 -9.62 -2.48
CA LEU A 24 19.52 -9.78 -1.03
C LEU A 24 18.05 -9.97 -0.66
N GLN A 25 17.15 -9.22 -1.29
CA GLN A 25 15.72 -9.33 -1.05
C GLN A 25 15.19 -10.70 -1.49
N ASN A 26 15.69 -11.24 -2.61
CA ASN A 26 15.36 -12.59 -3.07
C ASN A 26 15.85 -13.66 -2.09
N GLN A 27 17.04 -13.51 -1.52
CA GLN A 27 17.57 -14.44 -0.52
C GLN A 27 16.75 -14.43 0.79
N VAL A 28 16.37 -13.24 1.27
CA VAL A 28 15.51 -13.08 2.45
C VAL A 28 14.14 -13.71 2.19
N VAL A 29 13.56 -13.47 1.01
CA VAL A 29 12.28 -14.06 0.60
C VAL A 29 12.37 -15.58 0.52
N ALA A 30 13.45 -16.14 -0.03
CA ALA A 30 13.68 -17.58 -0.06
C ALA A 30 13.75 -18.17 1.35
N GLN A 31 14.45 -17.52 2.29
CA GLN A 31 14.50 -17.96 3.68
C GLN A 31 13.14 -17.91 4.37
N ILE A 32 12.35 -16.86 4.13
CA ILE A 32 10.97 -16.75 4.65
C ILE A 32 10.12 -17.90 4.12
N MET A 33 10.23 -18.22 2.84
CA MET A 33 9.50 -19.34 2.21
C MET A 33 9.91 -20.68 2.84
N ALA A 34 11.21 -20.96 2.98
CA ALA A 34 11.70 -22.19 3.59
C ALA A 34 11.25 -22.34 5.06
N ASN A 35 11.33 -21.27 5.85
CA ASN A 35 10.83 -21.27 7.23
C ASN A 35 9.33 -21.54 7.28
N THR A 36 8.58 -20.97 6.34
CA THR A 36 7.14 -21.14 6.24
C THR A 36 6.77 -22.58 5.88
N GLU A 37 7.44 -23.15 4.88
CA GLU A 37 7.26 -24.54 4.45
C GLU A 37 7.57 -25.54 5.58
N PHE A 38 8.65 -25.30 6.32
CA PHE A 38 8.99 -26.10 7.50
C PHE A 38 7.86 -26.06 8.55
N LEU A 39 7.38 -24.87 8.90
CA LEU A 39 6.29 -24.74 9.89
C LEU A 39 4.98 -25.37 9.41
N VAL A 40 4.68 -25.28 8.11
CA VAL A 40 3.50 -25.89 7.49
C VAL A 40 3.59 -27.43 7.51
N SER A 41 4.76 -28.01 7.28
CA SER A 41 4.95 -29.47 7.33
C SER A 41 4.92 -30.03 8.77
N GLN A 42 5.45 -29.30 9.76
CA GLN A 42 5.40 -29.71 11.19
C GLN A 42 3.96 -29.81 11.74
N ASN A 43 2.99 -29.09 11.16
CA ASN A 43 1.58 -29.20 11.56
C ASN A 43 0.96 -30.58 11.24
N GLN A 44 1.57 -31.40 10.36
CA GLN A 44 1.02 -32.70 9.96
C GLN A 44 1.06 -33.77 11.06
N TYR A 45 1.98 -33.68 12.03
CA TYR A 45 2.25 -34.78 12.97
C TYR A 45 1.53 -34.68 14.33
N ASN A 46 0.74 -33.63 14.59
CA ASN A 46 0.22 -33.30 15.93
C ASN A 46 -1.32 -33.40 16.08
N SER A 47 -2.02 -34.14 15.20
CA SER A 47 -3.49 -34.17 15.21
C SER A 47 -4.09 -35.25 16.12
N GLU A 48 -4.08 -35.03 17.43
CA GLU A 48 -5.08 -35.63 18.33
C GLU A 48 -5.79 -34.51 19.09
N SER A 49 -7.07 -34.28 18.80
CA SER A 49 -7.87 -33.27 19.48
C SER A 49 -8.92 -33.90 20.38
N SER A 50 -8.78 -33.70 21.70
CA SER A 50 -9.85 -33.93 22.67
C SER A 50 -10.81 -32.74 22.69
N HIS A 51 -12.11 -33.00 22.52
CA HIS A 51 -13.16 -31.97 22.55
C HIS A 51 -13.81 -31.89 23.93
N ARG A 52 -13.84 -30.70 24.55
CA ARG A 52 -14.96 -30.30 25.45
C ARG A 52 -14.97 -28.81 25.82
N GLY A 53 -16.19 -28.29 25.96
CA GLY A 53 -16.50 -26.96 26.47
C GLY A 53 -17.38 -26.16 25.52
N SER A 54 -18.70 -26.32 25.61
CA SER A 54 -19.66 -25.50 24.86
C SER A 54 -20.17 -24.40 25.79
N ILE A 55 -20.04 -23.14 25.38
CA ILE A 55 -20.91 -22.09 25.94
C ILE A 55 -22.33 -22.47 25.47
N PRO A 56 -23.35 -22.52 26.37
CA PRO A 56 -24.72 -22.79 25.95
C PRO A 56 -25.13 -21.85 24.81
N GLY A 57 -25.48 -22.42 23.64
CA GLY A 57 -25.84 -21.67 22.43
C GLY A 57 -24.70 -21.37 21.45
N HIS A 58 -23.42 -21.64 21.79
CA HIS A 58 -22.30 -21.43 20.86
C HIS A 58 -21.89 -22.73 20.15
N ILE A 59 -22.09 -22.78 18.83
CA ILE A 59 -21.64 -23.89 17.97
C ILE A 59 -20.19 -23.64 17.56
N VAL A 60 -19.28 -24.52 18.00
CA VAL A 60 -17.89 -24.50 17.56
C VAL A 60 -17.77 -25.30 16.27
N ILE A 61 -17.55 -24.60 15.15
CA ILE A 61 -17.31 -25.22 13.85
C ILE A 61 -15.82 -25.60 13.74
N ASN A 62 -15.54 -26.89 13.55
CA ASN A 62 -14.20 -27.36 13.19
C ASN A 62 -13.94 -27.03 11.71
N ARG A 63 -13.06 -26.04 11.47
CA ARG A 63 -12.80 -25.48 10.14
C ARG A 63 -11.61 -26.10 9.42
N ASP A 64 -10.97 -27.12 10.00
CA ASP A 64 -9.79 -27.76 9.42
C ASP A 64 -8.72 -26.73 8.99
N ARG A 65 -8.33 -25.91 9.99
CA ARG A 65 -7.51 -24.71 9.80
C ARG A 65 -6.11 -25.08 9.30
N GLU A 66 -5.63 -26.23 9.73
CA GLU A 66 -4.33 -26.81 9.39
C GLU A 66 -4.26 -27.13 7.89
N ASN A 67 -5.29 -27.80 7.34
CA ASN A 67 -5.34 -28.10 5.91
C ASN A 67 -5.55 -26.85 5.05
N ALA A 68 -6.32 -25.88 5.53
CA ALA A 68 -6.47 -24.61 4.83
C ALA A 68 -5.16 -23.81 4.77
N ALA A 69 -4.34 -23.84 5.82
CA ALA A 69 -3.01 -23.24 5.79
C ALA A 69 -2.12 -23.88 4.72
N ARG A 70 -2.13 -25.22 4.63
CA ARG A 70 -1.38 -25.99 3.61
C ARG A 70 -1.85 -25.65 2.20
N ASN A 71 -3.16 -25.67 1.97
CA ASN A 71 -3.73 -25.36 0.66
C ASN A 71 -3.39 -23.92 0.25
N LEU A 72 -3.52 -22.95 1.17
CA LEU A 72 -3.13 -21.58 0.91
C LEU A 72 -1.65 -21.45 0.54
N PHE A 73 -0.76 -22.19 1.22
CA PHE A 73 0.66 -22.20 0.90
C PHE A 73 0.92 -22.80 -0.49
N ASN A 74 0.39 -23.98 -0.78
CA ASN A 74 0.55 -24.64 -2.08
C ASN A 74 -0.07 -23.83 -3.23
N ASP A 75 -1.14 -23.10 -2.97
CA ASP A 75 -1.84 -22.33 -4.00
C ASP A 75 -1.03 -21.12 -4.47
N TYR A 76 -0.21 -20.50 -3.61
CA TYR A 76 0.42 -19.20 -3.90
C TYR A 76 1.89 -19.07 -3.54
N PHE A 77 2.37 -19.79 -2.54
CA PHE A 77 3.65 -19.53 -1.87
C PHE A 77 4.68 -20.66 -2.02
N ALA A 78 4.25 -21.86 -2.38
CA ALA A 78 5.16 -22.96 -2.71
C ALA A 78 6.10 -22.58 -3.88
N GLU A 79 7.20 -23.32 -4.00
CA GLU A 79 8.17 -23.15 -5.09
C GLU A 79 7.49 -23.25 -6.46
N ASN A 80 6.61 -24.25 -6.61
CA ASN A 80 5.75 -24.45 -7.78
C ASN A 80 4.28 -24.29 -7.36
N PRO A 81 3.76 -23.05 -7.27
CA PRO A 81 2.41 -22.81 -6.76
C PRO A 81 1.34 -23.17 -7.80
N LEU A 82 0.14 -23.52 -7.34
CA LEU A 82 -1.01 -23.78 -8.23
C LEU A 82 -1.36 -22.57 -9.08
N PHE A 83 -1.30 -21.36 -8.50
CA PHE A 83 -1.59 -20.11 -9.21
C PHE A 83 -0.30 -19.38 -9.59
N PRO A 84 -0.15 -18.99 -10.87
CA PRO A 84 1.04 -18.26 -11.32
C PRO A 84 1.09 -16.84 -10.76
N GLU A 85 2.25 -16.19 -10.86
CA GLU A 85 2.50 -14.86 -10.32
C GLU A 85 1.53 -13.79 -10.84
N THR A 86 1.06 -13.91 -12.09
CA THR A 86 0.05 -13.00 -12.67
C THR A 86 -1.29 -13.08 -11.91
N MET A 87 -1.71 -14.29 -11.53
CA MET A 87 -2.89 -14.51 -10.70
C MET A 87 -2.67 -14.05 -9.27
N PHE A 88 -1.48 -14.27 -8.70
CA PHE A 88 -1.11 -13.74 -7.40
C PHE A 88 -1.26 -12.21 -7.40
N ARG A 89 -0.63 -11.52 -8.35
CA ARG A 89 -0.67 -10.06 -8.45
C ARG A 89 -2.09 -9.54 -8.64
N ARG A 90 -2.93 -10.24 -9.42
CA ARG A 90 -4.34 -9.88 -9.56
C ARG A 90 -5.10 -9.99 -8.23
N ARG A 91 -4.88 -11.06 -7.45
CA ARG A 91 -5.62 -11.40 -6.22
C ARG A 91 -5.14 -10.61 -4.99
N PHE A 92 -3.84 -10.35 -4.88
CA PHE A 92 -3.24 -9.67 -3.73
C PHE A 92 -2.88 -8.20 -4.02
N ARG A 93 -3.01 -7.76 -5.28
CA ARG A 93 -2.67 -6.39 -5.73
C ARG A 93 -1.20 -6.01 -5.53
N MET A 94 -0.33 -7.01 -5.39
CA MET A 94 1.12 -6.84 -5.20
C MET A 94 1.90 -8.06 -5.68
N SER A 95 3.22 -7.95 -5.80
CA SER A 95 4.08 -9.10 -6.05
C SER A 95 4.19 -10.00 -4.82
N ARG A 96 4.50 -11.28 -5.04
CA ARG A 96 4.72 -12.25 -3.95
C ARG A 96 5.88 -11.88 -3.03
N PRO A 97 7.04 -11.40 -3.52
CA PRO A 97 8.12 -10.90 -2.67
C PRO A 97 7.68 -9.76 -1.75
N LEU A 98 6.89 -8.80 -2.25
CA LEU A 98 6.37 -7.69 -1.46
C LEU A 98 5.45 -8.19 -0.34
N PHE A 99 4.55 -9.13 -0.66
CA PHE A 99 3.68 -9.75 0.34
C PHE A 99 4.48 -10.41 1.46
N LEU A 100 5.48 -11.23 1.12
CA LEU A 100 6.28 -11.96 2.10
C LEU A 100 7.09 -11.01 3.00
N ARG A 101 7.62 -9.91 2.42
CA ARG A 101 8.28 -8.86 3.20
C ARG A 101 7.34 -8.19 4.21
N ILE A 102 6.10 -7.90 3.81
CA ILE A 102 5.09 -7.34 4.72
C ILE A 102 4.71 -8.36 5.80
N GLN A 103 4.50 -9.62 5.42
CA GLN A 103 4.15 -10.68 6.36
C GLN A 103 5.21 -10.85 7.44
N ASP A 104 6.47 -10.95 7.02
CA ASP A 104 7.61 -11.13 7.90
C ASP A 104 7.82 -9.93 8.84
N ALA A 105 7.71 -8.69 8.33
CA ALA A 105 7.76 -7.49 9.16
C ALA A 105 6.64 -7.44 10.19
N VAL A 106 5.40 -7.72 9.79
CA VAL A 106 4.23 -7.74 10.68
C VAL A 106 4.35 -8.83 11.75
N GLN A 107 4.86 -10.02 11.38
CA GLN A 107 5.05 -11.13 12.30
C GLN A 107 6.12 -10.84 13.36
N ARG A 108 7.19 -10.11 13.02
CA ARG A 108 8.19 -9.64 14.01
C ARG A 108 7.65 -8.54 14.91
N HIS A 109 6.71 -7.74 14.43
CA HIS A 109 6.19 -6.57 15.13
C HIS A 109 5.05 -6.91 16.10
N ASP A 110 4.03 -7.66 15.65
CA ASP A 110 2.88 -8.03 16.49
C ASP A 110 2.82 -9.55 16.69
N ASN A 111 3.08 -9.93 17.94
CA ASN A 111 3.01 -11.28 18.49
C ASN A 111 1.70 -12.04 18.17
N TYR A 112 0.61 -11.32 17.90
CA TYR A 112 -0.65 -11.90 17.43
C TYR A 112 -0.49 -12.70 16.13
N PHE A 113 0.39 -12.28 15.23
CA PHE A 113 0.56 -12.96 13.93
C PHE A 113 1.45 -14.20 14.03
N VAL A 114 2.25 -14.33 15.07
CA VAL A 114 3.04 -15.55 15.34
C VAL A 114 2.10 -16.71 15.65
N GLN A 115 2.33 -17.87 15.02
CA GLN A 115 1.59 -19.08 15.37
C GLN A 115 1.99 -19.53 16.78
N ARG A 116 1.00 -19.73 17.65
CA ARG A 116 1.20 -20.13 19.05
C ARG A 116 0.28 -21.30 19.37
N ARG A 117 0.66 -22.10 20.36
CA ARG A 117 -0.25 -23.07 20.96
C ARG A 117 -1.23 -22.33 21.88
N ASP A 118 -2.49 -22.72 21.84
CA ASP A 118 -3.48 -22.25 22.81
C ASP A 118 -3.24 -22.92 24.19
N GLY A 119 -4.04 -22.53 25.19
CA GLY A 119 -3.95 -23.10 26.54
C GLY A 119 -4.22 -24.61 26.62
N LEU A 120 -4.71 -25.22 25.53
CA LEU A 120 -4.96 -26.66 25.40
C LEU A 120 -3.86 -27.33 24.55
N GLY A 121 -2.80 -26.61 24.20
CA GLY A 121 -1.70 -27.12 23.40
C GLY A 121 -1.99 -27.19 21.90
N ARG A 122 -3.15 -26.76 21.40
CA ARG A 122 -3.48 -26.82 19.97
C ARG A 122 -2.86 -25.65 19.23
N LEU A 123 -2.28 -25.91 18.06
CA LEU A 123 -1.66 -24.85 17.25
C LEU A 123 -2.75 -23.91 16.70
N GLY A 124 -2.55 -22.61 16.92
CA GLY A 124 -3.43 -21.56 16.40
C GLY A 124 -3.29 -21.37 14.88
N LEU A 125 -4.02 -20.39 14.35
CA LEU A 125 -3.98 -20.02 12.93
C LEU A 125 -2.58 -19.58 12.50
N PHE A 126 -2.22 -19.96 11.28
CA PHE A 126 -0.94 -19.63 10.67
C PHE A 126 -0.87 -18.14 10.30
N PRO A 127 0.30 -17.48 10.39
CA PRO A 127 0.47 -16.07 10.01
C PRO A 127 -0.08 -15.75 8.62
N LEU A 128 0.22 -16.59 7.62
CA LEU A 128 -0.29 -16.44 6.25
C LEU A 128 -1.81 -16.38 6.18
N GLN A 129 -2.53 -17.17 6.98
CA GLN A 129 -4.00 -17.15 6.99
C GLN A 129 -4.53 -15.80 7.48
N LYS A 130 -4.02 -15.32 8.62
CA LYS A 130 -4.44 -14.03 9.23
C LYS A 130 -4.16 -12.86 8.29
N ILE A 131 -2.97 -12.82 7.71
CA ILE A 131 -2.52 -11.74 6.83
C ILE A 131 -3.22 -11.80 5.47
N THR A 132 -3.43 -13.00 4.91
CA THR A 132 -4.22 -13.16 3.67
C THR A 132 -5.67 -12.73 3.86
N ALA A 133 -6.29 -13.05 4.99
CA ALA A 133 -7.64 -12.59 5.30
C ALA A 133 -7.71 -11.05 5.31
N ALA A 134 -6.78 -10.39 6.02
CA ALA A 134 -6.69 -8.93 6.05
C ALA A 134 -6.50 -8.33 4.64
N PHE A 135 -5.58 -8.87 3.84
CA PHE A 135 -5.35 -8.39 2.48
C PHE A 135 -6.55 -8.57 1.56
N ARG A 136 -7.28 -9.70 1.64
CA ARG A 136 -8.47 -9.90 0.81
C ARG A 136 -9.57 -8.90 1.15
N MET A 137 -9.76 -8.62 2.44
CA MET A 137 -10.70 -7.59 2.89
C MET A 137 -10.30 -6.20 2.39
N LEU A 138 -9.00 -5.85 2.43
CA LEU A 138 -8.50 -4.56 1.92
C LEU A 138 -8.56 -4.46 0.40
N ALA A 139 -8.20 -5.51 -0.33
CA ALA A 139 -8.08 -5.49 -1.79
C ALA A 139 -9.43 -5.49 -2.51
N TYR A 140 -10.47 -6.06 -1.91
CA TYR A 140 -11.78 -6.26 -2.55
C TYR A 140 -12.96 -5.75 -1.74
N GLY A 141 -12.76 -5.25 -0.52
CA GLY A 141 -13.87 -4.89 0.36
C GLY A 141 -14.74 -6.09 0.73
N SER A 142 -14.16 -7.30 0.75
CA SER A 142 -14.88 -8.52 1.04
C SER A 142 -15.45 -8.51 2.47
N PRO A 143 -16.69 -9.00 2.68
CA PRO A 143 -17.22 -9.27 4.00
C PRO A 143 -16.28 -10.17 4.81
N ALA A 144 -16.23 -9.98 6.13
CA ALA A 144 -15.32 -10.72 7.00
C ALA A 144 -15.69 -12.22 7.09
N ASP A 145 -16.98 -12.54 7.07
CA ASP A 145 -17.51 -13.91 7.07
C ASP A 145 -17.14 -14.69 5.80
N ALA A 146 -17.07 -14.02 4.64
CA ALA A 146 -16.66 -14.63 3.38
C ALA A 146 -15.22 -15.17 3.39
N THR A 147 -14.37 -14.73 4.34
CA THR A 147 -13.02 -15.28 4.48
C THR A 147 -13.01 -16.72 5.01
N ASP A 148 -14.08 -17.16 5.66
CA ASP A 148 -14.21 -18.51 6.23
C ASP A 148 -14.20 -19.60 5.14
N GLU A 149 -14.78 -19.35 3.96
CA GLU A 149 -14.93 -20.36 2.91
C GLU A 149 -13.59 -20.95 2.45
N TYR A 150 -12.60 -20.07 2.19
CA TYR A 150 -11.30 -20.45 1.65
C TYR A 150 -10.17 -20.42 2.69
N ILE A 151 -10.12 -19.40 3.56
CA ILE A 151 -9.03 -19.24 4.54
C ILE A 151 -9.30 -20.04 5.82
N LYS A 152 -10.57 -20.43 6.06
CA LYS A 152 -11.02 -21.17 7.25
C LYS A 152 -10.80 -20.40 8.55
N ILE A 153 -11.01 -19.08 8.50
CA ILE A 153 -10.93 -18.15 9.63
C ILE A 153 -12.34 -17.64 9.98
N GLY A 154 -12.67 -17.60 11.27
CA GLY A 154 -13.96 -17.06 11.71
C GLY A 154 -14.03 -15.54 11.58
N GLU A 155 -15.22 -15.00 11.35
CA GLU A 155 -15.49 -13.58 11.11
C GLU A 155 -14.80 -12.66 12.13
N SER A 156 -15.00 -12.92 13.43
CA SER A 156 -14.40 -12.12 14.52
C SER A 156 -12.87 -12.12 14.47
N THR A 157 -12.27 -13.24 14.07
CA THR A 157 -10.82 -13.37 13.94
C THR A 157 -10.31 -12.68 12.69
N ALA A 158 -11.07 -12.69 11.59
CA ALA A 158 -10.75 -11.93 10.38
C ALA A 158 -10.77 -10.42 10.65
N ILE A 159 -11.79 -9.92 11.35
CA ILE A 159 -11.90 -8.51 11.76
C ILE A 159 -10.74 -8.11 12.68
N GLU A 160 -10.42 -8.93 13.69
CA GLU A 160 -9.29 -8.66 14.59
C GLU A 160 -7.95 -8.68 13.83
N SER A 161 -7.77 -9.65 12.93
CA SER A 161 -6.58 -9.73 12.06
C SER A 161 -6.44 -8.48 11.21
N LEU A 162 -7.53 -7.99 10.59
CA LEU A 162 -7.53 -6.75 9.81
C LEU A 162 -7.12 -5.54 10.65
N LYS A 163 -7.73 -5.35 11.82
CA LYS A 163 -7.42 -4.21 12.71
C LYS A 163 -5.96 -4.19 13.13
N ARG A 164 -5.44 -5.34 13.60
CA ARG A 164 -4.04 -5.47 14.01
C ARG A 164 -3.08 -5.31 12.85
N PHE A 165 -3.44 -5.85 11.69
CA PHE A 165 -2.64 -5.74 10.48
C PHE A 165 -2.49 -4.28 10.06
N CYS A 166 -3.59 -3.53 9.96
CA CYS A 166 -3.55 -2.11 9.62
C CYS A 166 -2.69 -1.30 10.60
N ARG A 167 -2.86 -1.54 11.91
CA ARG A 167 -2.05 -0.87 12.94
C ARG A 167 -0.56 -1.19 12.77
N ALA A 168 -0.20 -2.47 12.67
CA ALA A 168 1.19 -2.89 12.49
C ALA A 168 1.80 -2.31 11.20
N VAL A 169 1.05 -2.28 10.10
CA VAL A 169 1.52 -1.68 8.84
C VAL A 169 1.82 -0.20 9.01
N VAL A 170 0.95 0.56 9.70
CA VAL A 170 1.19 1.99 9.97
C VAL A 170 2.41 2.18 10.87
N GLU A 171 2.55 1.39 11.94
CA GLU A 171 3.66 1.50 12.88
C GLU A 171 5.02 1.15 12.24
N ILE A 172 5.06 0.13 11.38
CA ILE A 172 6.30 -0.34 10.72
C ILE A 172 6.68 0.57 9.54
N PHE A 173 5.70 0.89 8.69
CA PHE A 173 5.94 1.46 7.36
C PHE A 173 5.54 2.93 7.26
N GLY A 174 4.75 3.45 8.19
CA GLY A 174 4.20 4.81 8.13
C GLY A 174 5.29 5.89 8.07
N SER A 175 6.35 5.77 8.88
CA SER A 175 7.45 6.74 8.86
C SER A 175 8.19 6.81 7.53
N ARG A 176 8.20 5.74 6.74
CA ARG A 176 8.84 5.71 5.41
C ARG A 176 7.88 6.14 4.31
N TYR A 177 6.69 5.55 4.28
CA TYR A 177 5.76 5.64 3.15
C TYR A 177 4.64 6.67 3.34
N LEU A 178 4.46 7.21 4.54
CA LEU A 178 3.48 8.24 4.87
C LEU A 178 4.17 9.42 5.57
N ARG A 179 5.10 10.05 4.86
CA ARG A 179 5.85 11.23 5.31
C ARG A 179 5.99 12.25 4.20
N ALA A 180 6.26 13.51 4.58
CA ALA A 180 6.72 14.53 3.65
C ALA A 180 8.10 14.16 3.06
N PRO A 181 8.41 14.61 1.83
CA PRO A 181 9.73 14.41 1.22
C PRO A 181 10.81 15.14 2.02
N ASP A 182 11.97 14.50 2.20
CA ASP A 182 13.14 15.15 2.81
C ASP A 182 13.97 15.89 1.75
N ALA A 183 15.11 16.48 2.15
CA ALA A 183 15.95 17.25 1.23
C ALA A 183 16.47 16.40 0.04
N ASN A 184 16.76 15.11 0.25
CA ASN A 184 17.23 14.22 -0.81
C ASN A 184 16.08 13.86 -1.75
N ASP A 185 14.90 13.57 -1.20
CA ASP A 185 13.71 13.32 -2.01
C ASP A 185 13.35 14.53 -2.85
N VAL A 186 13.37 15.74 -2.27
CA VAL A 186 13.10 16.99 -2.97
C VAL A 186 14.09 17.18 -4.11
N ALA A 187 15.39 17.03 -3.87
CA ALA A 187 16.41 17.13 -4.91
C ALA A 187 16.16 16.13 -6.06
N ARG A 188 15.78 14.88 -5.73
CA ARG A 188 15.44 13.85 -6.70
C ARG A 188 14.18 14.22 -7.50
N LEU A 189 13.12 14.67 -6.84
CA LEU A 189 11.85 15.09 -7.45
C LEU A 189 12.08 16.24 -8.44
N LEU A 190 12.83 17.27 -8.03
CA LEU A 190 13.17 18.43 -8.86
C LEU A 190 13.96 18.02 -10.10
N ARG A 191 14.96 17.14 -9.95
CA ARG A 191 15.75 16.60 -11.08
C ARG A 191 14.87 15.84 -12.08
N ILE A 192 13.97 14.99 -11.58
CA ILE A 192 13.03 14.24 -12.43
C ILE A 192 12.09 15.22 -13.15
N GLY A 193 11.54 16.19 -12.42
CA GLY A 193 10.68 17.23 -12.97
C GLY A 193 11.36 17.99 -14.11
N GLU A 194 12.58 18.49 -13.88
CA GLU A 194 13.37 19.20 -14.89
C GLU A 194 13.63 18.34 -16.14
N THR A 195 14.06 17.08 -15.95
CA THR A 195 14.30 16.13 -17.06
C THR A 195 13.03 15.88 -17.88
N ARG A 196 11.85 16.05 -17.28
CA ARG A 196 10.53 15.87 -17.92
C ARG A 196 9.93 17.17 -18.46
N GLY A 197 10.63 18.30 -18.37
CA GLY A 197 10.14 19.60 -18.84
C GLY A 197 9.27 20.36 -17.83
N PHE A 198 9.23 19.90 -16.57
CA PHE A 198 8.52 20.53 -15.45
C PHE A 198 9.52 20.93 -14.36
N PRO A 199 10.42 21.89 -14.61
CA PRO A 199 11.37 22.35 -13.59
C PRO A 199 10.58 22.92 -12.40
N GLY A 200 11.01 22.61 -11.17
CA GLY A 200 10.30 23.03 -9.94
C GLY A 200 9.19 22.10 -9.46
N MET A 201 8.85 21.04 -10.19
CA MET A 201 7.75 20.14 -9.83
C MET A 201 8.12 19.19 -8.68
N LEU A 202 7.26 19.12 -7.65
CA LEU A 202 7.37 18.22 -6.50
C LEU A 202 6.45 16.99 -6.62
N GLY A 203 5.41 17.06 -7.44
CA GLY A 203 4.49 15.93 -7.67
C GLY A 203 3.18 16.37 -8.31
N SER A 204 2.30 15.40 -8.55
CA SER A 204 0.93 15.62 -9.00
C SER A 204 -0.03 15.53 -7.83
N LEU A 205 -0.87 16.55 -7.68
CA LEU A 205 -1.92 16.66 -6.68
C LEU A 205 -3.28 16.40 -7.32
N ASP A 206 -4.04 15.45 -6.78
CA ASP A 206 -5.40 15.16 -7.22
C ASP A 206 -6.36 14.92 -6.05
N CYS A 207 -7.65 15.15 -6.30
CA CYS A 207 -8.74 14.91 -5.36
C CYS A 207 -9.71 13.89 -5.94
N MET A 208 -10.00 12.81 -5.21
CA MET A 208 -10.98 11.79 -5.61
C MET A 208 -12.16 11.76 -4.67
N HIS A 209 -13.37 11.74 -5.23
CA HIS A 209 -14.61 11.56 -4.48
C HIS A 209 -14.95 10.08 -4.34
N TRP A 210 -14.94 9.58 -3.11
CA TRP A 210 -15.28 8.19 -2.78
C TRP A 210 -16.70 8.11 -2.24
N LYS A 211 -17.58 7.36 -2.91
CA LYS A 211 -18.97 7.19 -2.47
C LYS A 211 -19.02 6.51 -1.10
N TRP A 212 -19.61 7.19 -0.13
CA TRP A 212 -19.77 6.69 1.23
C TRP A 212 -21.12 6.00 1.37
N LYS A 213 -21.17 4.73 0.95
CA LYS A 213 -22.40 3.92 0.94
C LYS A 213 -23.10 3.88 2.31
N ASN A 214 -22.32 3.77 3.39
CA ASN A 214 -22.79 3.67 4.77
C ASN A 214 -22.61 4.99 5.53
N CYS A 215 -22.77 6.13 4.86
CA CYS A 215 -22.74 7.44 5.52
C CYS A 215 -23.87 7.53 6.55
N PRO A 216 -23.59 7.90 7.82
CA PRO A 216 -24.63 8.17 8.80
C PRO A 216 -25.61 9.23 8.27
N THR A 217 -26.91 9.04 8.50
CA THR A 217 -27.96 9.95 8.02
C THR A 217 -27.72 11.40 8.46
N ALA A 218 -27.22 11.60 9.69
CA ALA A 218 -26.89 12.92 10.22
C ALA A 218 -25.83 13.68 9.40
N TRP A 219 -24.97 12.96 8.67
CA TRP A 219 -23.89 13.55 7.86
C TRP A 219 -24.21 13.53 6.35
N GLY A 220 -25.30 12.86 5.96
CA GLY A 220 -25.67 12.67 4.56
C GLY A 220 -25.81 13.98 3.79
N GLY A 221 -26.41 15.01 4.38
CA GLY A 221 -26.57 16.32 3.75
C GLY A 221 -25.25 17.05 3.53
N GLN A 222 -24.33 17.00 4.51
CA GLN A 222 -23.03 17.68 4.41
C GLN A 222 -22.10 16.99 3.39
N TYR A 223 -22.17 15.67 3.26
CA TYR A 223 -21.28 14.90 2.39
C TYR A 223 -21.86 14.67 0.98
N ALA A 224 -23.17 14.90 0.78
CA ALA A 224 -23.80 14.83 -0.53
C ALA A 224 -23.58 16.12 -1.31
N GLY A 225 -22.56 16.13 -2.17
CA GLY A 225 -22.30 17.20 -3.13
C GLY A 225 -23.21 17.14 -4.36
N ARG A 226 -22.70 17.65 -5.50
CA ARG A 226 -23.40 17.64 -6.80
C ARG A 226 -23.84 16.25 -7.27
N SER A 227 -23.18 15.19 -6.80
CA SER A 227 -23.50 13.81 -7.19
C SER A 227 -24.80 13.28 -6.56
N GLY A 228 -25.41 14.01 -5.63
CA GLY A 228 -26.63 13.60 -4.91
C GLY A 228 -26.41 12.42 -3.95
N SER A 229 -25.17 11.95 -3.79
CA SER A 229 -24.83 10.88 -2.86
C SER A 229 -23.63 11.29 -1.99
N PRO A 230 -23.61 10.89 -0.70
CA PRO A 230 -22.53 11.26 0.20
C PRO A 230 -21.21 10.71 -0.31
N THR A 231 -20.20 11.56 -0.42
CA THR A 231 -18.84 11.18 -0.81
C THR A 231 -17.85 11.74 0.19
N ILE A 232 -16.75 11.03 0.44
CA ILE A 232 -15.59 11.53 1.18
C ILE A 232 -14.48 11.81 0.17
N ILE A 233 -13.79 12.92 0.33
CA ILE A 233 -12.68 13.30 -0.55
C ILE A 233 -11.37 12.71 -0.02
N LEU A 234 -10.62 12.10 -0.93
CA LEU A 234 -9.20 11.78 -0.80
C LEU A 234 -8.42 12.82 -1.59
N GLU A 235 -7.58 13.60 -0.92
CA GLU A 235 -6.53 14.39 -1.52
C GLU A 235 -5.23 13.61 -1.46
N ALA A 236 -4.47 13.54 -2.55
CA ALA A 236 -3.16 12.88 -2.54
C ALA A 236 -2.15 13.57 -3.46
N VAL A 237 -0.89 13.58 -3.03
CA VAL A 237 0.27 13.94 -3.84
C VAL A 237 1.03 12.67 -4.19
N ALA A 238 1.21 12.42 -5.48
CA ALA A 238 2.05 11.35 -5.98
C ALA A 238 3.16 11.87 -6.89
N ASP A 239 4.33 11.24 -6.83
CA ASP A 239 5.41 11.51 -7.78
C ASP A 239 5.35 10.62 -9.04
N TYR A 240 6.37 10.76 -9.89
CA TYR A 240 6.50 9.99 -11.12
C TYR A 240 6.59 8.47 -10.90
N ASP A 241 7.21 8.05 -9.78
CA ASP A 241 7.40 6.65 -9.43
C ASP A 241 6.19 6.08 -8.67
N LEU A 242 5.08 6.83 -8.64
CA LEU A 242 3.84 6.52 -7.93
C LEU A 242 4.02 6.50 -6.39
N TRP A 243 5.04 7.16 -5.87
CA TRP A 243 5.22 7.33 -4.44
C TRP A 243 4.23 8.37 -3.92
N ILE A 244 3.47 8.03 -2.89
CA ILE A 244 2.51 8.93 -2.25
C ILE A 244 3.23 9.70 -1.13
N TRP A 245 3.41 11.00 -1.32
CA TRP A 245 4.06 11.90 -0.36
C TRP A 245 3.07 12.53 0.62
N HIS A 246 1.81 12.61 0.21
CA HIS A 246 0.73 13.16 1.01
C HIS A 246 -0.56 12.42 0.69
N ALA A 247 -1.33 12.10 1.72
CA ALA A 247 -2.69 11.63 1.59
C ALA A 247 -3.51 12.22 2.73
N TYR A 248 -4.62 12.87 2.41
CA TYR A 248 -5.57 13.40 3.36
C TYR A 248 -6.98 12.94 3.02
N PHE A 249 -7.67 12.41 4.03
CA PHE A 249 -9.00 11.82 3.88
C PHE A 249 -9.94 12.44 4.89
N GLY A 250 -11.19 12.69 4.49
CA GLY A 250 -12.24 13.07 5.43
C GLY A 250 -12.99 14.35 5.09
N LEU A 251 -12.60 15.08 4.05
CA LEU A 251 -13.36 16.27 3.66
C LEU A 251 -14.71 15.88 3.05
N PRO A 252 -15.78 16.65 3.34
CA PRO A 252 -17.08 16.42 2.75
C PRO A 252 -17.04 16.52 1.23
N GLY A 253 -17.69 15.57 0.55
CA GLY A 253 -17.81 15.53 -0.89
C GLY A 253 -18.61 16.65 -1.55
N SER A 254 -19.25 17.50 -0.74
CA SER A 254 -19.83 18.76 -1.18
C SER A 254 -18.76 19.83 -1.47
N ASN A 255 -17.55 19.67 -0.93
CA ASN A 255 -16.42 20.55 -1.21
C ASN A 255 -15.95 20.37 -2.65
N ASN A 256 -15.59 21.48 -3.28
CA ASN A 256 -14.88 21.50 -4.55
C ASN A 256 -13.36 21.47 -4.31
N ASP A 257 -12.58 21.25 -5.36
CA ASP A 257 -11.12 21.15 -5.25
C ASP A 257 -10.46 22.36 -4.58
N ILE A 258 -11.03 23.58 -4.68
CA ILE A 258 -10.45 24.76 -4.04
C ILE A 258 -10.67 24.76 -2.53
N ASN A 259 -11.89 24.44 -2.09
CA ASN A 259 -12.22 24.30 -0.66
C ASN A 259 -11.43 23.15 -0.02
N VAL A 260 -11.13 22.10 -0.79
CA VAL A 260 -10.28 20.99 -0.33
C VAL A 260 -8.87 21.48 -0.04
N LEU A 261 -8.30 22.27 -0.94
CA LEU A 261 -6.96 22.80 -0.78
C LEU A 261 -6.87 23.84 0.33
N GLU A 262 -7.86 24.72 0.47
CA GLU A 262 -7.89 25.68 1.57
C GLU A 262 -7.94 25.00 2.95
N ALA A 263 -8.56 23.82 3.03
CA ALA A 263 -8.59 23.00 4.24
C ALA A 263 -7.39 22.05 4.38
N SER A 264 -6.50 22.00 3.38
CA SER A 264 -5.36 21.08 3.34
C SER A 264 -4.13 21.66 4.02
N HIS A 265 -3.58 20.92 4.99
CA HIS A 265 -2.31 21.27 5.63
C HIS A 265 -1.15 21.36 4.62
N LEU A 266 -1.22 20.65 3.49
CA LEU A 266 -0.22 20.76 2.42
C LEU A 266 -0.21 22.17 1.83
N PHE A 267 -1.39 22.74 1.58
CA PHE A 267 -1.56 24.06 0.99
C PHE A 267 -1.26 25.17 1.99
N SER A 268 -1.65 25.01 3.26
CA SER A 268 -1.26 25.96 4.33
C SER A 268 0.25 26.12 4.40
N ASN A 269 1.00 25.01 4.37
CA ASN A 269 2.46 25.04 4.39
C ASN A 269 3.06 25.74 3.15
N LEU A 270 2.46 25.56 1.96
CA LEU A 270 2.89 26.26 0.74
C LEU A 270 2.65 27.78 0.85
N VAL A 271 1.48 28.19 1.35
CA VAL A 271 1.11 29.61 1.51
C VAL A 271 1.96 30.30 2.57
N GLU A 272 2.35 29.57 3.62
CA GLU A 272 3.24 30.06 4.68
C GLU A 272 4.73 30.06 4.28
N GLY A 273 5.08 29.66 3.05
CA GLY A 273 6.46 29.62 2.56
C GLY A 273 7.29 28.47 3.14
N ILE A 274 6.65 27.47 3.74
CA ILE A 274 7.26 26.23 4.26
C ILE A 274 7.30 25.16 3.15
N ALA A 275 7.40 25.58 1.90
CA ALA A 275 7.57 24.70 0.76
C ALA A 275 9.05 24.30 0.64
N PRO A 276 9.35 23.07 0.18
CA PRO A 276 10.74 22.72 -0.12
C PRO A 276 11.36 23.71 -1.11
N PRO A 277 12.56 24.23 -0.82
CA PRO A 277 13.21 25.21 -1.68
C PRO A 277 13.50 24.59 -3.05
N ALA A 278 13.22 25.34 -4.11
CA ALA A 278 13.48 24.91 -5.48
C ALA A 278 13.88 26.11 -6.33
N ASN A 279 15.03 26.05 -6.99
CA ASN A 279 15.49 27.15 -7.85
C ASN A 279 15.28 26.79 -9.32
N TYR A 280 14.43 27.54 -10.02
CA TYR A 280 14.20 27.34 -11.45
C TYR A 280 13.73 28.62 -12.14
N VAL A 281 13.83 28.65 -13.47
CA VAL A 281 13.45 29.80 -14.31
C VAL A 281 12.41 29.37 -15.33
N ILE A 282 11.28 30.08 -15.37
CA ILE A 282 10.25 29.93 -16.41
C ILE A 282 10.04 31.29 -17.05
N ASN A 283 10.16 31.37 -18.38
CA ASN A 283 9.97 32.60 -19.16
C ASN A 283 10.78 33.80 -18.63
N GLY A 284 12.03 33.56 -18.19
CA GLY A 284 12.91 34.59 -17.65
C GLY A 284 12.61 35.04 -16.21
N LYS A 285 11.58 34.47 -15.57
CA LYS A 285 11.27 34.71 -14.16
C LYS A 285 11.83 33.59 -13.29
N SER A 286 12.60 33.96 -12.27
CA SER A 286 13.12 33.04 -11.27
C SER A 286 12.07 32.73 -10.21
N TYR A 287 12.07 31.48 -9.76
CA TYR A 287 11.24 30.95 -8.69
C TYR A 287 12.14 30.20 -7.69
N ASP A 288 11.79 30.29 -6.41
CA ASP A 288 12.52 29.76 -5.26
C ASP A 288 11.72 28.69 -4.47
N MET A 289 10.49 28.40 -4.87
CA MET A 289 9.60 27.41 -4.25
C MET A 289 9.09 26.39 -5.25
N GLY A 290 9.11 25.10 -4.88
CA GLY A 290 8.54 24.04 -5.71
C GLY A 290 7.01 24.11 -5.81
N TYR A 291 6.44 23.49 -6.85
CA TYR A 291 4.99 23.43 -7.08
C TYR A 291 4.49 22.00 -7.29
N TYR A 292 3.18 21.84 -7.15
CA TYR A 292 2.46 20.61 -7.49
C TYR A 292 1.60 20.82 -8.73
N LEU A 293 1.59 19.87 -9.66
CA LEU A 293 0.69 19.88 -10.81
C LEU A 293 -0.70 19.43 -10.40
N ARG A 294 -1.74 20.16 -10.81
CA ARG A 294 -3.12 19.68 -10.67
C ARG A 294 -3.63 19.13 -11.99
N ARG A 295 -4.45 18.08 -11.92
CA ARG A 295 -5.08 17.47 -13.10
C ARG A 295 -5.88 18.47 -13.97
N ARG A 296 -6.47 19.51 -13.38
CA ARG A 296 -7.16 20.58 -14.15
C ARG A 296 -6.24 21.49 -14.95
N ASP A 297 -4.96 21.56 -14.60
CA ASP A 297 -3.99 22.41 -15.29
C ASP A 297 -3.43 21.69 -16.52
N ILE A 298 -3.34 20.35 -16.46
CA ILE A 298 -2.91 19.49 -17.58
C ILE A 298 -3.92 19.51 -18.75
N SER A 299 -5.23 19.61 -18.47
CA SER A 299 -6.24 19.70 -19.54
C SER A 299 -6.27 21.06 -20.25
N LYS A 300 -5.65 22.10 -19.66
CA LYS A 300 -5.48 23.43 -20.28
C LYS A 300 -4.14 23.62 -20.96
N MET A 301 -3.12 22.84 -20.58
CA MET A 301 -1.87 22.72 -21.33
C MET A 301 -2.09 21.80 -22.54
N GLY A 302 -2.76 22.32 -23.56
CA GLY A 302 -2.98 21.61 -24.82
C GLY A 302 -1.68 21.13 -25.44
N TYR A 303 -1.33 19.87 -25.22
CA TYR A 303 -0.45 19.16 -26.14
C TYR A 303 -1.27 18.89 -27.40
N PRO A 304 -0.83 19.35 -28.59
CA PRO A 304 -1.46 18.92 -29.82
C PRO A 304 -1.25 17.40 -29.91
N CYS A 305 -2.34 16.64 -29.77
CA CYS A 305 -2.36 15.27 -30.26
C CYS A 305 -2.03 15.35 -31.74
N SER A 306 -0.80 15.00 -32.10
CA SER A 306 -0.45 14.66 -33.46
C SER A 306 -1.26 13.41 -33.82
N ASN A 307 -2.41 13.64 -34.47
CA ASN A 307 -3.07 12.62 -35.27
C ASN A 307 -2.10 12.22 -36.38
N ASN A 308 -1.46 11.07 -36.24
CA ASN A 308 -0.99 10.29 -37.39
C ASN A 308 -1.63 8.91 -37.27
N SER A 309 -2.76 8.78 -37.97
CA SER A 309 -3.13 7.58 -38.72
C SER A 309 -2.01 7.14 -39.67
#